data_AF-A0A958TCX5-F1
#
_entry.id   AF-A0A958TCX5-F1
#
_cell.length_a   1.000
_cell.length_b   1.000
_cell.length_c   1.000
_cell.angle_alpha   90.00
_cell.angle_beta   90.00
_cell.angle_gamma   90.00
#
_symmetry.space_group_name_H-M   'P 1'
#
loop_
_entity.id
_entity.type
_entity.pdbx_description
1 polymer ?
#
loop_
_entity_poly.entity_id
_entity_poly.type
_entity_poly.pdbx_seq_one_letter_code
_entity_poly.pdbx_strand_id
1 'polypeptide(L)'
;MGFIFVYNVSRHYLDSIFGNHRQFIGPEVCKLFAFTKTLSSERAAWKNFRESSQIPMRFFYSNEWFTEWHTKFHYEMLPLILLEDRSGKKELFMGASEINAIASVDEFIIEIKERLKNH
;
A
#
# COMPACT_ATOMS: atom_id res chain seq x y z
N MET A 1 15.51 7.84 2.45
CA MET A 1 14.47 7.71 1.41
C MET A 1 13.74 6.42 1.68
N GLY A 2 12.41 6.43 1.61
CA GLY A 2 11.57 5.28 1.93
C GLY A 2 10.22 5.37 1.26
N PHE A 3 9.47 4.27 1.29
CA PHE A 3 8.11 4.22 0.77
C PHE A 3 7.09 4.28 1.88
N ILE A 4 5.97 4.94 1.57
CA ILE A 4 4.79 4.99 2.41
C ILE A 4 3.63 4.45 1.57
N PHE A 5 3.05 3.35 2.03
CA PHE A 5 1.90 2.70 1.42
C PHE A 5 0.67 3.07 2.23
N VAL A 6 -0.33 3.67 1.59
CA VAL A 6 -1.59 4.06 2.24
C VAL A 6 -2.72 3.29 1.60
N TYR A 7 -3.33 2.39 2.37
CA TYR A 7 -4.42 1.55 1.90
C TYR A 7 -5.75 2.32 1.91
N ASN A 8 -6.61 2.08 0.92
CA ASN A 8 -8.01 2.53 0.96
C ASN A 8 -8.88 1.56 1.78
N VAL A 9 -8.49 1.32 3.03
CA VAL A 9 -9.27 0.54 3.99
C VAL A 9 -8.91 0.99 5.39
N SER A 10 -9.90 1.11 6.27
CA SER A 10 -9.67 1.47 7.67
C SER A 10 -9.33 0.23 8.51
N ARG A 11 -8.53 0.39 9.56
CA ARG A 11 -8.21 -0.72 10.47
C ARG A 11 -9.48 -1.31 11.11
N HIS A 12 -10.40 -0.45 11.54
CA HIS A 12 -11.67 -0.87 12.15
C HIS A 12 -12.52 -1.73 11.21
N TYR A 13 -12.50 -1.44 9.90
CA TYR A 13 -13.20 -2.25 8.91
C TYR A 13 -12.57 -3.65 8.78
N LEU A 14 -11.24 -3.73 8.82
CA LEU A 14 -10.55 -5.03 8.84
C LEU A 14 -10.85 -5.82 10.12
N ASP A 15 -10.77 -5.21 11.29
CA ASP A 15 -11.06 -5.88 12.56
C ASP A 15 -12.49 -6.44 12.59
N SER A 16 -13.45 -5.69 12.03
CA SER A 16 -14.85 -6.11 11.87
C SER A 16 -15.01 -7.30 10.90
N ILE A 17 -14.29 -7.28 9.78
CA ILE A 17 -14.29 -8.40 8.81
C ILE A 17 -13.63 -9.65 9.41
N PHE A 18 -12.50 -9.50 10.10
CA PHE A 18 -11.80 -10.63 10.72
C PHE A 18 -12.60 -11.26 11.86
N GLY A 19 -13.44 -10.48 12.55
CA GLY A 19 -14.34 -10.98 13.58
C GLY A 19 -15.51 -11.83 13.05
N ASN A 20 -15.92 -11.62 11.79
CA ASN A 20 -17.00 -12.37 11.15
C ASN A 20 -16.44 -13.34 10.12
N HIS A 21 -16.49 -14.64 10.41
CA HIS A 21 -15.89 -15.76 9.66
C HIS A 21 -16.28 -15.95 8.16
N ARG A 22 -16.79 -14.95 7.44
CA ARG A 22 -17.32 -15.09 6.07
C ARG A 22 -17.13 -13.90 5.11
N GLN A 23 -16.11 -13.06 5.26
CA GLN A 23 -15.81 -12.10 4.17
C GLN A 23 -14.33 -12.09 3.77
N PHE A 24 -14.12 -12.34 2.48
CA PHE A 24 -12.83 -12.45 1.83
C PHE A 24 -12.21 -11.04 1.72
N ILE A 25 -11.01 -10.82 2.26
CA ILE A 25 -10.27 -9.59 1.95
C ILE A 25 -9.62 -9.79 0.58
N GLY A 26 -10.37 -9.38 -0.45
CA GLY A 26 -9.98 -9.49 -1.84
C GLY A 26 -9.55 -8.16 -2.46
N PRO A 27 -9.10 -8.17 -3.73
CA PRO A 27 -8.80 -6.97 -4.50
C PRO A 27 -10.00 -6.00 -4.62
N GLU A 28 -11.22 -6.48 -4.41
CA GLU A 28 -12.45 -5.68 -4.38
C GLU A 28 -12.51 -4.70 -3.21
N VAL A 29 -11.84 -5.01 -2.08
CA VAL A 29 -11.78 -4.13 -0.91
C VAL A 29 -10.69 -3.07 -1.07
N CYS A 30 -9.47 -3.49 -1.43
CA CYS A 30 -8.35 -2.61 -1.71
C CYS A 30 -7.22 -3.39 -2.41
N LYS A 31 -6.92 -3.05 -3.67
CA LYS A 31 -5.93 -3.80 -4.46
C LYS A 31 -4.51 -3.70 -3.89
N LEU A 32 -4.13 -2.52 -3.37
CA LEU A 32 -2.83 -2.33 -2.69
C LEU A 32 -2.69 -3.23 -1.45
N PHE A 33 -3.76 -3.35 -0.67
CA PHE A 33 -3.79 -4.27 0.47
C PHE A 33 -3.64 -5.71 -0.03
N ALA A 34 -4.40 -6.10 -1.05
CA ALA A 34 -4.36 -7.43 -1.63
C ALA A 34 -2.98 -7.80 -2.21
N PHE A 35 -2.20 -6.85 -2.72
CA PHE A 35 -0.83 -7.12 -3.18
C PHE A 35 0.17 -7.34 -2.04
N THR A 36 -0.02 -6.65 -0.92
CA THR A 36 0.97 -6.60 0.17
C THR A 36 0.65 -7.57 1.31
N LYS A 37 -0.63 -7.89 1.51
CA LYS A 37 -1.16 -8.71 2.60
C LYS A 37 -2.05 -9.84 2.09
N THR A 38 -2.14 -10.88 2.91
CA THR A 38 -3.17 -11.92 2.92
C THR A 38 -4.02 -11.74 4.19
N LEU A 39 -5.04 -12.57 4.38
CA LEU A 39 -5.92 -12.54 5.55
C LEU A 39 -5.16 -12.60 6.91
N SER A 40 -4.01 -13.26 6.99
CA SER A 40 -3.30 -13.45 8.28
C SER A 40 -1.84 -13.04 8.27
N SER A 41 -1.26 -12.71 7.10
CA SER A 41 0.17 -12.49 6.96
C SER A 41 0.52 -11.71 5.68
N GLU A 42 1.77 -11.29 5.51
CA GLU A 42 2.23 -10.74 4.22
C GLU A 42 2.23 -11.80 3.12
N ARG A 43 1.92 -11.41 1.88
CA ARG A 43 2.11 -12.29 0.73
C ARG A 43 3.59 -12.63 0.59
N ALA A 44 3.93 -13.90 0.40
CA ALA A 44 5.31 -14.35 0.32
C ALA A 44 6.13 -13.62 -0.77
N ALA A 45 5.55 -13.44 -1.96
CA ALA A 45 6.20 -12.70 -3.06
C ALA A 45 6.53 -11.24 -2.66
N TRP A 46 5.56 -10.56 -2.03
CA TRP A 46 5.74 -9.20 -1.52
C TRP A 46 6.77 -9.14 -0.38
N LYS A 47 6.68 -10.06 0.58
CA LYS A 47 7.60 -10.15 1.71
C LYS A 47 9.04 -10.32 1.22
N ASN A 48 9.27 -11.25 0.28
CA ASN A 48 10.58 -11.48 -0.32
C ASN A 48 11.11 -10.21 -1.00
N PHE A 49 10.28 -9.50 -1.76
CA PHE A 49 10.66 -8.23 -2.35
C PHE A 49 11.02 -7.18 -1.28
N ARG A 50 10.14 -6.97 -0.29
CA ARG A 50 10.33 -5.99 0.80
C ARG A 50 11.60 -6.26 1.60
N GLU A 51 11.88 -7.53 1.93
CA GLU A 51 13.06 -7.92 2.71
C GLU A 51 14.35 -7.87 1.89
N SER A 52 14.27 -8.16 0.59
CA SER A 52 15.41 -7.98 -0.33
C SER A 52 15.68 -6.50 -0.64
N SER A 53 14.68 -5.64 -0.49
CA SER A 53 14.80 -4.21 -0.69
C SER A 53 15.46 -3.57 0.52
N GLN A 54 16.54 -2.82 0.30
CA GLN A 54 17.15 -2.00 1.34
C GLN A 54 16.35 -0.71 1.63
N ILE A 55 15.22 -0.50 0.93
CA ILE A 55 14.40 0.69 1.05
C ILE A 55 13.36 0.47 2.16
N PRO A 56 13.34 1.29 3.23
CA PRO A 56 12.33 1.20 4.27
C PRO A 56 10.91 1.38 3.70
N MET A 57 9.97 0.53 4.12
CA MET A 57 8.57 0.58 3.69
C MET A 57 7.66 0.66 4.92
N ARG A 58 6.81 1.68 4.97
CA ARG A 58 5.80 1.89 6.02
C ARG A 58 4.41 1.74 5.43
N PHE A 59 3.48 1.18 6.21
CA PHE A 59 2.12 0.88 5.76
C PHE A 59 1.13 1.51 6.74
N PHE A 60 0.13 2.20 6.18
CA PHE A 60 -0.93 2.86 6.94
C PHE A 60 -2.29 2.46 6.39
N TYR A 61 -3.24 2.25 7.30
CA TYR A 61 -4.66 2.23 6.95
C TYR A 61 -5.18 3.66 6.75
N SER A 62 -6.28 3.81 6.01
CA SER A 62 -6.80 5.13 5.65
C SER A 62 -7.04 5.98 6.90
N ASN A 63 -7.73 5.45 7.91
CA ASN A 63 -7.98 6.17 9.15
C ASN A 63 -6.71 6.58 9.90
N GLU A 64 -5.69 5.72 9.97
CA GLU A 64 -4.40 6.03 10.63
C GLU A 64 -3.69 7.18 9.91
N TRP A 65 -3.69 7.15 8.57
CA TRP A 65 -3.04 8.16 7.74
C TRP A 65 -3.57 9.57 8.01
N PHE A 66 -4.89 9.72 8.04
CA PHE A 66 -5.52 11.04 8.21
C PHE A 66 -5.49 11.55 9.65
N THR A 67 -5.39 10.67 10.64
CA THR A 67 -5.22 11.09 12.04
C THR A 67 -3.81 11.59 12.30
N GLU A 68 -2.79 10.95 11.73
CA GLU A 68 -1.40 11.31 11.98
C GLU A 68 -0.90 12.45 11.08
N TRP A 69 -1.48 12.61 9.88
CA TRP A 69 -0.93 13.48 8.85
C TRP A 69 -2.04 14.30 8.20
N HIS A 70 -2.28 15.53 8.70
CA HIS A 70 -3.12 16.57 8.08
C HIS A 70 -2.55 17.00 6.70
N THR A 71 -2.55 16.10 5.74
CA THR A 71 -1.71 16.16 4.54
C THR A 71 -2.46 16.63 3.31
N LYS A 72 -1.68 17.12 2.35
CA LYS A 72 -2.07 17.44 0.97
C LYS A 72 -2.78 16.30 0.22
N PHE A 73 -2.82 15.09 0.79
CA PHE A 73 -3.42 13.91 0.18
C PHE A 73 -4.78 13.62 0.79
N HIS A 74 -5.85 13.66 -0.02
CA HIS A 74 -7.26 13.43 0.36
C HIS A 74 -7.68 11.96 0.24
N TYR A 75 -8.78 11.59 0.91
CA TYR A 75 -9.28 10.21 0.99
C TYR A 75 -9.59 9.63 -0.40
N GLU A 76 -10.06 10.46 -1.32
CA GLU A 76 -10.44 10.09 -2.68
C GLU A 76 -9.24 9.66 -3.55
N MET A 77 -8.01 9.97 -3.13
CA MET A 77 -6.80 9.57 -3.82
C MET A 77 -6.28 8.19 -3.41
N LEU A 78 -6.90 7.54 -2.42
CA LEU A 78 -6.48 6.22 -1.95
C LEU A 78 -6.99 5.09 -2.85
N PRO A 79 -6.25 3.96 -2.94
CA PRO A 79 -4.95 3.71 -2.31
C PRO A 79 -3.83 4.45 -3.03
N LEU A 80 -2.73 4.74 -2.34
CA LEU A 80 -1.58 5.39 -2.95
C LEU A 80 -0.26 4.94 -2.32
N ILE A 81 0.82 5.20 -3.04
CA ILE A 81 2.20 5.00 -2.60
C ILE A 81 2.91 6.34 -2.71
N LEU A 82 3.58 6.76 -1.64
CA LEU A 82 4.42 7.95 -1.62
C LEU A 82 5.89 7.54 -1.51
N LEU A 83 6.75 8.30 -2.18
CA LEU A 83 8.17 8.31 -1.93
C LEU A 83 8.49 9.43 -0.94
N GLU A 84 9.16 9.10 0.15
CA GLU A 84 9.65 10.06 1.13
C GLU A 84 11.17 10.18 1.00
N ASP A 85 11.66 11.39 0.77
CA ASP A 85 13.10 11.65 0.66
C ASP A 85 13.78 11.74 2.06
N ARG A 86 15.05 12.14 2.11
CA ARG A 86 15.78 12.31 3.38
C ARG A 86 15.34 13.55 4.17
N SER A 87 14.71 14.53 3.52
CA SER A 87 14.18 15.74 4.16
C SER A 87 12.79 15.54 4.75
N GLY A 88 12.14 14.40 4.46
CA GLY A 88 10.77 14.10 4.86
C GLY A 88 9.72 14.59 3.87
N LYS A 89 10.14 15.14 2.72
CA LYS A 89 9.25 15.54 1.63
C LYS A 89 8.65 14.27 1.01
N LYS A 90 7.33 14.30 0.82
CA LYS A 90 6.55 13.19 0.27
C LYS A 90 6.04 13.55 -1.11
N GLU A 91 6.28 12.67 -2.07
CA GLU A 91 5.85 12.81 -3.46
C GLU A 91 5.04 11.59 -3.87
N LEU A 92 4.03 11.79 -4.73
CA LEU A 92 3.21 10.69 -5.24
C LEU A 92 4.10 9.80 -6.13
N PHE A 93 4.26 8.55 -5.72
CA PHE A 93 5.00 7.54 -6.47
C PHE A 93 4.07 6.71 -7.36
N MET A 94 2.90 6.35 -6.83
CA MET A 94 1.85 5.64 -7.56
C MET A 94 0.48 5.94 -6.96
N GLY A 95 -0.48 6.30 -7.80
CA GLY A 95 -1.85 6.61 -7.41
C GLY A 95 -2.83 5.44 -7.57
N ALA A 96 -4.06 5.64 -7.08
CA ALA A 96 -5.12 4.63 -7.09
C ALA A 96 -5.40 4.04 -8.48
N SER A 97 -5.50 4.89 -9.51
CA SER A 97 -5.78 4.45 -10.88
C SER A 97 -4.70 3.51 -11.42
N GLU A 98 -3.43 3.81 -11.15
CA GLU A 98 -2.30 2.99 -11.58
C GLU A 98 -2.26 1.66 -10.82
N ILE A 99 -2.41 1.71 -9.50
CA ILE A 99 -2.46 0.51 -8.64
C ILE A 99 -3.59 -0.41 -9.10
N ASN A 100 -4.76 0.15 -9.38
CA ASN A 100 -5.94 -0.63 -9.75
C ASN A 100 -5.84 -1.23 -11.17
N ALA A 101 -4.99 -0.68 -12.04
CA ALA A 101 -4.75 -1.21 -13.38
C ALA A 101 -3.84 -2.46 -13.38
N ILE A 102 -2.98 -2.63 -12.36
CA ILE A 102 -2.01 -3.73 -12.28
C ILE A 102 -2.72 -5.05 -12.01
N ALA A 103 -2.47 -6.13 -12.77
CA ALA A 103 -3.27 -7.34 -12.65
C ALA A 103 -2.81 -8.27 -11.52
N SER A 104 -1.52 -8.27 -11.18
CA SER A 104 -0.92 -9.24 -10.25
C SER A 104 0.11 -8.62 -9.30
N VAL A 105 0.44 -9.35 -8.21
CA VAL A 105 1.49 -8.92 -7.28
C VAL A 105 2.88 -8.92 -7.93
N ASP A 106 3.13 -9.82 -8.88
CA ASP A 106 4.39 -9.88 -9.61
C ASP A 106 4.55 -8.67 -10.54
N GLU A 107 3.50 -8.31 -11.27
CA GLU A 107 3.46 -7.06 -12.05
C GLU A 107 3.63 -5.83 -11.15
N PHE A 108 3.01 -5.81 -9.97
CA PHE A 108 3.15 -4.72 -9.02
C PHE A 108 4.61 -4.54 -8.57
N ILE A 109 5.30 -5.64 -8.25
CA ILE A 109 6.72 -5.62 -7.89
C ILE A 109 7.59 -5.16 -9.06
N ILE A 110 7.29 -5.63 -10.28
CA ILE A 110 8.00 -5.20 -11.49
C ILE A 110 7.84 -3.69 -11.70
N GLU A 111 6.62 -3.17 -11.62
CA GLU A 111 6.33 -1.75 -11.80
C GLU A 111 7.08 -0.88 -10.78
N ILE A 112 7.12 -1.28 -9.51
CA ILE A 112 7.90 -0.56 -8.49
C ILE A 112 9.40 -0.57 -8.84
N LYS A 113 9.94 -1.71 -9.27
CA LYS A 113 11.36 -1.82 -9.64
C LYS A 113 11.70 -0.97 -10.86
N GLU A 114 10.85 -0.94 -11.89
CA GLU A 114 11.09 -0.14 -13.08
C GLU A 114 11.02 1.37 -12.78
N ARG A 115 10.04 1.81 -11.98
CA ARG A 115 9.99 3.22 -11.52
C ARG A 115 11.21 3.61 -10.70
N LEU A 116 11.70 2.72 -9.83
CA LEU A 116 12.90 2.95 -9.04
C LEU A 116 14.18 3.11 -9.87
N LYS A 117 14.28 2.47 -11.05
CA LYS A 117 15.43 2.67 -11.95
C LYS A 117 15.44 4.05 -12.60
N ASN A 118 14.27 4.66 -12.75
CA ASN A 118 14.07 5.95 -13.40
C ASN A 118 14.06 7.13 -12.42
N HIS A 119 14.31 6.87 -11.14
CA HIS A 119 14.39 7.84 -10.03
C HIS A 119 15.81 7.91 -9.46
#